data_AF-W0EEL6-F1
#
_entry.id   AF-W0EEL6-F1
#
_cell.length_a   1.000
_cell.length_b   1.000
_cell.length_c   1.000
_cell.angle_alpha   90.00
_cell.angle_beta   90.00
_cell.angle_gamma   90.00
#
_symmetry.space_group_name_H-M   'P 1'
#
loop_
_entity.id
_entity.type
_entity.pdbx_description
1 polymer ?
#
loop_
_entity_poly.entity_id
_entity_poly.type
_entity_poly.pdbx_seq_one_letter_code
_entity_poly.pdbx_strand_id
1 'polypeptide(L)'
;MKKKIILGLALPIFLTSMTLGSIPVQAETAQAVRVQGAAVQRLFGTSRFQTAKAISEQLNNGTANDVILTSGNNFPDALSASVLAKKLNAPILLADSTAQSSTEAMDYIKQHLNKSGTVHIIGGAGVLGRDFIDQLNQAGFSNIERIGGQDRFDTNNLITQKINAPKNTPVVIASGENFPDALSISSIASSKGYPILLVGSEGMPQGVKDFLTSDQPSQVYIIGGIGAVPESIKAQVQSLVPSTSITRLSGADRYETAGQILKTFSLNPENLYLASGNNFPDALAGSALASLTGDPIVLVNSTSSSLPPAIADYFKQLHTANVTPDIVSFGGPAVVSDLAVSDTAKYLQGQTVISSDKPLDKLATQLGMIKQTNGEYIFYGTTKFGESMDAIYVSSPTGDSDKGTMLVKDLENESMQNTAKHLWEFFLPGQSDYLASLILPLAWEDTSNVNKDYTLDGKIVRIKYDRNVGVTFYINM
;
A
#
# COMPACT_ATOMS: atom_id res chain seq x y z
N MET A 1 49.21 -67.24 28.43
CA MET A 1 49.64 -66.19 29.39
C MET A 1 48.80 -64.93 29.17
N LYS A 2 48.45 -64.25 30.26
CA LYS A 2 47.20 -63.49 30.49
C LYS A 2 46.95 -62.31 29.53
N LYS A 3 45.82 -62.34 28.79
CA LYS A 3 45.17 -61.17 28.19
C LYS A 3 44.37 -60.44 29.28
N LYS A 4 44.65 -59.17 29.52
CA LYS A 4 43.79 -58.27 30.31
C LYS A 4 42.83 -57.56 29.35
N ILE A 5 41.55 -57.79 29.56
CA ILE A 5 40.42 -57.13 28.89
C ILE A 5 40.18 -55.80 29.63
N ILE A 6 40.22 -54.68 28.92
CA ILE A 6 39.75 -53.38 29.43
C ILE A 6 38.30 -53.23 28.99
N LEU A 7 37.41 -53.22 29.98
CA LEU A 7 35.98 -52.93 29.84
C LEU A 7 35.82 -51.41 29.69
N GLY A 8 35.52 -50.93 28.49
CA GLY A 8 35.06 -49.55 28.28
C GLY A 8 33.54 -49.53 28.33
N LEU A 9 32.96 -48.96 29.38
CA LEU A 9 31.53 -48.63 29.44
C LEU A 9 31.25 -47.54 28.39
N ALA A 10 30.54 -47.87 27.32
CA ALA A 10 29.91 -46.90 26.43
C ALA A 10 28.54 -46.54 27.02
N LEU A 11 28.41 -45.32 27.53
CA LEU A 11 27.15 -44.74 27.99
C LEU A 11 26.37 -44.21 26.75
N PRO A 12 25.17 -44.70 26.44
CA PRO A 12 24.40 -44.16 25.31
C PRO A 12 23.84 -42.78 25.67
N ILE A 13 24.31 -41.75 24.97
CA ILE A 13 23.72 -40.41 25.00
C ILE A 13 22.43 -40.49 24.16
N PHE A 14 21.28 -40.50 24.83
CA PHE A 14 20.00 -40.26 24.18
C PHE A 14 19.92 -38.78 23.78
N LEU A 15 20.14 -38.48 22.49
CA LEU A 15 19.70 -37.20 21.92
C LEU A 15 18.18 -37.24 21.79
N THR A 16 17.48 -36.62 22.72
CA THR A 16 16.06 -36.28 22.54
C THR A 16 15.99 -35.11 21.56
N SER A 17 15.62 -35.39 20.30
CA SER A 17 15.25 -34.37 19.34
C SER A 17 13.99 -33.66 19.83
N MET A 18 14.14 -32.49 20.46
CA MET A 18 13.03 -31.56 20.61
C MET A 18 12.65 -31.07 19.23
N THR A 19 11.57 -31.62 18.68
CA THR A 19 10.88 -31.01 17.55
C THR A 19 10.33 -29.67 18.04
N LEU A 20 10.94 -28.58 17.60
CA LEU A 20 10.34 -27.25 17.67
C LEU A 20 9.05 -27.32 16.86
N GLY A 21 7.92 -27.51 17.54
CA GLY A 21 6.61 -27.36 16.93
C GLY A 21 6.51 -25.94 16.40
N SER A 22 6.30 -25.81 15.09
CA SER A 22 5.93 -24.55 14.47
C SER A 22 4.63 -24.07 15.11
N ILE A 23 4.72 -23.02 15.93
CA ILE A 23 3.55 -22.30 16.41
C ILE A 23 2.89 -21.72 15.16
N PRO A 24 1.63 -22.03 14.84
CA PRO A 24 0.95 -21.37 13.75
C PRO A 24 0.86 -19.88 14.09
N VAL A 25 1.51 -19.04 13.29
CA VAL A 25 1.29 -17.59 13.30
C VAL A 25 -0.12 -17.38 12.78
N GLN A 26 -1.07 -17.25 13.71
CA GLN A 26 -2.42 -16.84 13.41
C GLN A 26 -2.34 -15.41 12.88
N ALA A 27 -2.84 -15.17 11.66
CA ALA A 27 -2.89 -13.83 11.08
C ALA A 27 -3.56 -12.88 12.07
N GLU A 28 -2.85 -11.82 12.48
CA GLU A 28 -3.42 -10.75 13.27
C GLU A 28 -4.60 -10.17 12.50
N THR A 29 -5.81 -10.37 13.03
CA THR A 29 -7.01 -9.76 12.46
C THR A 29 -6.91 -8.26 12.66
N ALA A 30 -7.13 -7.50 11.58
CA ALA A 30 -7.12 -6.05 11.58
C ALA A 30 -8.02 -5.50 12.69
N GLN A 31 -7.45 -5.03 13.80
CA GLN A 31 -8.20 -4.30 14.81
C GLN A 31 -8.34 -2.85 14.37
N ALA A 32 -9.58 -2.37 14.29
CA ALA A 32 -9.85 -0.96 14.03
C ALA A 32 -9.42 -0.14 15.25
N VAL A 33 -8.36 0.65 15.12
CA VAL A 33 -7.95 1.61 16.15
C VAL A 33 -8.70 2.90 15.87
N ARG A 34 -9.35 3.48 16.87
CA ARG A 34 -9.96 4.82 16.74
C ARG A 34 -8.90 5.86 17.09
N VAL A 35 -8.37 6.54 16.08
CA VAL A 35 -7.53 7.72 16.30
C VAL A 35 -8.43 8.94 16.22
N GLN A 36 -8.78 9.48 17.39
CA GLN A 36 -9.36 10.83 17.54
C GLN A 36 -10.57 11.14 16.61
N GLY A 37 -11.46 10.17 16.37
CA GLY A 37 -12.77 10.38 15.72
C GLY A 37 -12.98 9.68 14.38
N ALA A 38 -11.92 9.36 13.62
CA ALA A 38 -11.99 8.51 12.43
C ALA A 38 -11.63 7.06 12.80
N ALA A 39 -12.34 6.07 12.25
CA ALA A 39 -11.90 4.68 12.39
C ALA A 39 -10.68 4.45 11.47
N VAL A 40 -9.61 3.88 12.03
CA VAL A 40 -8.41 3.53 11.28
C VAL A 40 -8.31 2.02 11.19
N GLN A 41 -8.25 1.50 9.96
CA GLN A 41 -8.06 0.09 9.66
C GLN A 41 -6.83 -0.10 8.75
N ARG A 42 -6.14 -1.23 8.91
CA ARG A 42 -5.07 -1.65 8.01
C ARG A 42 -5.36 -3.06 7.50
N LEU A 43 -5.42 -3.23 6.18
CA LEU A 43 -5.55 -4.54 5.52
C LEU A 43 -4.19 -4.89 4.90
N PHE A 44 -3.51 -5.88 5.48
CA PHE A 44 -2.15 -6.20 5.08
C PHE A 44 -1.78 -7.65 5.39
N GLY A 45 -0.71 -8.10 4.76
CA GLY A 45 0.09 -9.23 5.22
C GLY A 45 1.58 -8.97 4.98
N THR A 46 2.40 -10.00 5.13
CA THR A 46 3.86 -9.89 4.92
C THR A 46 4.26 -9.83 3.44
N SER A 47 3.32 -10.12 2.54
CA SER A 47 3.50 -10.03 1.09
C SER A 47 2.29 -9.40 0.40
N ARG A 48 2.47 -8.95 -0.84
CA ARG A 48 1.38 -8.44 -1.69
C ARG A 48 0.26 -9.47 -1.90
N PHE A 49 0.58 -10.76 -1.86
CA PHE A 49 -0.39 -11.84 -2.02
C PHE A 49 -1.26 -11.98 -0.77
N GLN A 50 -0.66 -11.86 0.42
CA GLN A 50 -1.39 -11.87 1.68
C GLN A 50 -2.22 -10.59 1.86
N THR A 51 -1.69 -9.43 1.49
CA THR A 51 -2.47 -8.17 1.46
C THR A 51 -3.67 -8.31 0.52
N ALA A 52 -3.49 -8.83 -0.69
CA ALA A 52 -4.60 -9.06 -1.63
C ALA A 52 -5.65 -10.03 -1.08
N LYS A 53 -5.24 -11.09 -0.37
CA LYS A 53 -6.18 -11.98 0.34
C LYS A 53 -6.94 -11.21 1.44
N ALA A 54 -6.26 -10.46 2.29
CA ALA A 54 -6.90 -9.68 3.36
C ALA A 54 -7.93 -8.67 2.81
N ILE A 55 -7.62 -8.00 1.69
CA ILE A 55 -8.55 -7.12 0.97
C ILE A 55 -9.75 -7.92 0.44
N SER A 56 -9.51 -9.12 -0.10
CA SER A 56 -10.57 -9.98 -0.65
C SER A 56 -11.51 -10.50 0.43
N GLU A 57 -10.99 -10.84 1.62
CA GLU A 57 -11.79 -11.20 2.80
C GLU A 57 -12.67 -10.03 3.27
N GLN A 58 -12.13 -8.79 3.24
CA GLN A 58 -12.89 -7.59 3.57
C GLN A 58 -14.01 -7.31 2.56
N LEU A 59 -13.76 -7.59 1.28
CA LEU A 59 -14.73 -7.44 0.19
C LEU A 59 -15.84 -8.51 0.28
N ASN A 60 -15.47 -9.76 0.48
CA ASN A 60 -16.39 -10.88 0.64
C ASN A 60 -15.74 -12.02 1.43
N ASN A 61 -16.16 -12.19 2.68
CA ASN A 61 -15.79 -13.33 3.53
C ASN A 61 -16.82 -14.47 3.48
N GLY A 62 -17.87 -14.32 2.66
CA GLY A 62 -18.91 -15.31 2.43
C GLY A 62 -18.65 -16.11 1.14
N THR A 63 -19.72 -16.40 0.40
CA THR A 63 -19.61 -17.10 -0.88
C THR A 63 -19.50 -16.10 -2.04
N ALA A 64 -18.50 -16.27 -2.90
CA ALA A 64 -18.32 -15.54 -4.15
C ALA A 64 -18.83 -16.37 -5.34
N ASN A 65 -19.39 -15.71 -6.35
CA ASN A 65 -19.74 -16.34 -7.63
C ASN A 65 -18.67 -16.11 -8.69
N ASP A 66 -17.89 -15.05 -8.55
CA ASP A 66 -16.85 -14.66 -9.49
C ASP A 66 -15.63 -14.20 -8.70
N VAL A 67 -14.45 -14.54 -9.20
CA VAL A 67 -13.16 -14.05 -8.70
C VAL A 67 -12.29 -13.66 -9.88
N ILE A 68 -11.53 -12.58 -9.75
CA ILE A 68 -10.52 -12.19 -10.72
C ILE A 68 -9.15 -12.66 -10.21
N LEU A 69 -8.42 -13.39 -11.05
CA LEU A 69 -7.06 -13.84 -10.77
C LEU A 69 -6.09 -13.19 -11.76
N THR A 70 -5.09 -12.46 -11.26
CA THR A 70 -4.09 -11.82 -12.11
C THR A 70 -2.70 -11.89 -11.48
N SER A 71 -1.64 -11.59 -12.23
CA SER A 71 -0.28 -11.62 -11.69
C SER A 71 -0.06 -10.49 -10.68
N GLY A 72 0.48 -10.82 -9.51
CA GLY A 72 0.99 -9.83 -8.55
C GLY A 72 2.39 -9.31 -8.89
N ASN A 73 3.10 -9.92 -9.83
CA ASN A 73 4.50 -9.60 -10.14
C ASN A 73 4.63 -8.54 -11.23
N ASN A 74 3.82 -8.64 -12.29
CA ASN A 74 3.75 -7.68 -13.39
C ASN A 74 2.32 -7.68 -13.96
N PHE A 75 1.60 -6.56 -13.80
CA PHE A 75 0.15 -6.50 -13.98
C PHE A 75 -0.37 -5.45 -14.99
N PRO A 76 0.31 -5.19 -16.11
CA PRO A 76 -0.20 -4.23 -17.10
C PRO A 76 -1.55 -4.68 -17.71
N ASP A 77 -1.78 -5.98 -17.76
CA ASP A 77 -3.01 -6.60 -18.26
C ASP A 77 -4.21 -6.35 -17.33
N ALA A 78 -3.97 -6.07 -16.05
CA ALA A 78 -5.00 -5.93 -15.03
C ALA A 78 -5.45 -4.49 -14.76
N LEU A 79 -4.85 -3.50 -15.41
CA LEU A 79 -5.09 -2.07 -15.11
C LEU A 79 -6.56 -1.65 -15.26
N SER A 80 -7.32 -2.32 -16.12
CA SER A 80 -8.76 -2.12 -16.31
C SER A 80 -9.64 -3.20 -15.69
N ALA A 81 -9.05 -4.18 -15.00
CA ALA A 81 -9.78 -5.31 -14.43
C ALA A 81 -10.69 -4.90 -13.26
N SER A 82 -10.40 -3.77 -12.60
CA SER A 82 -11.22 -3.20 -11.52
C SER A 82 -12.67 -2.92 -11.94
N VAL A 83 -12.89 -2.44 -13.16
CA VAL A 83 -14.24 -2.16 -13.68
C VAL A 83 -15.01 -3.47 -13.90
N LEU A 84 -14.33 -4.51 -14.40
CA LEU A 84 -14.89 -5.85 -14.52
C LEU A 84 -15.16 -6.47 -13.13
N ALA A 85 -14.25 -6.28 -12.18
CA ALA A 85 -14.39 -6.73 -10.79
C ALA A 85 -15.67 -6.17 -10.17
N LYS A 86 -15.90 -4.86 -10.31
CA LYS A 86 -17.11 -4.19 -9.83
C LYS A 86 -18.37 -4.73 -10.50
N LYS A 87 -18.36 -4.91 -11.82
CA LYS A 87 -19.50 -5.49 -12.57
C LYS A 87 -19.87 -6.88 -12.05
N LEU A 88 -18.88 -7.70 -11.72
CA LEU A 88 -19.06 -9.08 -11.26
C LEU A 88 -19.24 -9.19 -9.74
N ASN A 89 -19.08 -8.09 -8.99
CA ASN A 89 -18.97 -8.10 -7.54
C ASN A 89 -17.89 -9.11 -7.04
N ALA A 90 -16.75 -9.11 -7.73
CA ALA A 90 -15.67 -10.07 -7.58
C ALA A 90 -14.43 -9.44 -6.93
N PRO A 91 -13.74 -10.13 -6.01
CA PRO A 91 -12.42 -9.71 -5.55
C PRO A 91 -11.35 -9.89 -6.64
N ILE A 92 -10.30 -9.09 -6.55
CA ILE A 92 -9.07 -9.24 -7.36
C ILE A 92 -8.00 -9.90 -6.49
N LEU A 93 -7.67 -11.13 -6.83
CA LEU A 93 -6.61 -11.92 -6.22
C LEU A 93 -5.32 -11.80 -7.03
N LEU A 94 -4.21 -11.74 -6.32
CA LEU A 94 -2.88 -11.71 -6.92
C LEU A 94 -2.24 -13.09 -6.85
N ALA A 95 -1.75 -13.54 -8.00
CA ALA A 95 -0.99 -14.78 -8.17
C ALA A 95 0.48 -14.48 -8.42
N ASP A 96 1.34 -15.33 -7.88
CA ASP A 96 2.76 -15.36 -8.22
C ASP A 96 2.95 -16.05 -9.60
N SER A 97 4.18 -16.34 -9.98
CA SER A 97 4.55 -16.94 -11.28
C SER A 97 4.02 -18.36 -11.49
N THR A 98 3.70 -19.09 -10.42
CA THR A 98 3.16 -20.46 -10.50
C THR A 98 1.98 -20.61 -9.55
N ALA A 99 1.11 -21.57 -9.85
CA ALA A 99 -0.05 -21.88 -9.02
C ALA A 99 0.39 -22.41 -7.63
N GLN A 100 1.51 -23.16 -7.60
CA GLN A 100 2.10 -23.66 -6.35
C GLN A 100 2.60 -22.55 -5.42
N SER A 101 3.13 -21.46 -5.96
CA SER A 101 3.57 -20.30 -5.15
C SER A 101 2.48 -19.26 -4.92
N SER A 102 1.27 -19.49 -5.46
CA SER A 102 0.10 -18.60 -5.32
C SER A 102 -0.87 -19.08 -4.24
N THR A 103 -0.35 -19.53 -3.10
CA THR A 103 -1.14 -20.17 -2.03
C THR A 103 -2.30 -19.32 -1.54
N GLU A 104 -2.07 -18.03 -1.33
CA GLU A 104 -3.05 -17.09 -0.79
C GLU A 104 -4.27 -16.94 -1.71
N ALA A 105 -4.03 -16.82 -3.01
CA ALA A 105 -5.10 -16.75 -4.01
C ALA A 105 -5.83 -18.10 -4.13
N MET A 106 -5.10 -19.21 -4.21
CA MET A 106 -5.70 -20.55 -4.30
C MET A 106 -6.54 -20.88 -3.07
N ASP A 107 -6.11 -20.47 -1.88
CA ASP A 107 -6.83 -20.71 -0.63
C ASP A 107 -8.13 -19.90 -0.58
N TYR A 108 -8.10 -18.60 -0.90
CA TYR A 108 -9.32 -17.80 -0.96
C TYR A 108 -10.32 -18.41 -1.95
N ILE A 109 -9.87 -18.80 -3.14
CA ILE A 109 -10.74 -19.42 -4.16
C ILE A 109 -11.37 -20.70 -3.61
N LYS A 110 -10.59 -21.62 -3.02
CA LYS A 110 -11.11 -22.87 -2.46
C LYS A 110 -12.13 -22.64 -1.35
N GLN A 111 -11.95 -21.59 -0.57
CA GLN A 111 -12.71 -21.32 0.64
C GLN A 111 -14.00 -20.53 0.37
N HIS A 112 -13.97 -19.59 -0.59
CA HIS A 112 -15.06 -18.64 -0.83
C HIS A 112 -15.75 -18.83 -2.18
N LEU A 113 -15.09 -19.32 -3.23
CA LEU A 113 -15.73 -19.45 -4.55
C LEU A 113 -16.73 -20.61 -4.55
N ASN A 114 -17.95 -20.33 -5.00
CA ASN A 114 -18.95 -21.35 -5.29
C ASN A 114 -18.40 -22.34 -6.33
N LYS A 115 -18.65 -23.65 -6.18
CA LYS A 115 -18.19 -24.66 -7.17
C LYS A 115 -18.74 -24.43 -8.59
N SER A 116 -19.88 -23.75 -8.72
CA SER A 116 -20.45 -23.29 -9.99
C SER A 116 -20.01 -21.89 -10.41
N GLY A 117 -19.27 -21.18 -9.55
CA GLY A 117 -18.72 -19.86 -9.82
C GLY A 117 -17.54 -19.88 -10.79
N THR A 118 -17.15 -18.69 -11.27
CA THR A 118 -16.16 -18.51 -12.34
C THR A 118 -14.86 -17.89 -11.82
N VAL A 119 -13.73 -18.46 -12.23
CA VAL A 119 -12.41 -17.82 -12.10
C VAL A 119 -12.07 -17.09 -13.40
N HIS A 120 -11.97 -15.77 -13.34
CA HIS A 120 -11.56 -14.91 -14.45
C HIS A 120 -10.06 -14.64 -14.38
N ILE A 121 -9.28 -15.36 -15.18
CA ILE A 121 -7.83 -15.19 -15.30
C ILE A 121 -7.54 -14.03 -16.24
N ILE A 122 -6.98 -12.94 -15.71
CA ILE A 122 -6.60 -11.76 -16.50
C ILE A 122 -5.13 -11.86 -16.91
N GLY A 123 -4.90 -11.85 -18.22
CA GLY A 123 -3.59 -11.92 -18.85
C GLY A 123 -3.31 -13.21 -19.60
N GLY A 124 -2.29 -13.16 -20.46
CA GLY A 124 -1.89 -14.26 -21.33
C GLY A 124 -1.33 -15.48 -20.57
N ALA A 125 -1.26 -16.62 -21.27
CA ALA A 125 -0.74 -17.88 -20.71
C ALA A 125 0.76 -17.82 -20.36
N GLY A 126 1.51 -16.84 -20.90
CA GLY A 126 2.89 -16.59 -20.53
C GLY A 126 3.07 -15.88 -19.18
N VAL A 127 1.99 -15.31 -18.62
CA VAL A 127 2.01 -14.61 -17.32
C VAL A 127 1.43 -15.53 -16.23
N LEU A 128 0.25 -16.10 -16.47
CA LEU A 128 -0.35 -17.12 -15.61
C LEU A 128 -0.53 -18.39 -16.43
N GLY A 129 0.31 -19.39 -16.14
CA GLY A 129 0.43 -20.62 -16.92
C GLY A 129 -0.80 -21.53 -16.91
N ARG A 130 -0.65 -22.68 -17.59
CA ARG A 130 -1.66 -23.75 -17.60
C ARG A 130 -1.77 -24.43 -16.23
N ASP A 131 -0.72 -24.41 -15.43
CA ASP A 131 -0.68 -24.96 -14.08
C ASP A 131 -1.78 -24.39 -13.17
N PHE A 132 -2.12 -23.10 -13.32
CA PHE A 132 -3.26 -22.49 -12.63
C PHE A 132 -4.59 -23.16 -12.99
N ILE A 133 -4.81 -23.40 -14.29
CA ILE A 133 -6.04 -24.04 -14.78
C ILE A 133 -6.11 -25.48 -14.27
N ASP A 134 -5.00 -26.21 -14.35
CA ASP A 134 -4.92 -27.60 -13.90
C ASP A 134 -5.17 -27.71 -12.39
N GLN A 135 -4.60 -26.81 -11.56
CA GLN A 135 -4.80 -26.82 -10.11
C GLN A 135 -6.23 -26.41 -9.71
N LEU A 136 -6.84 -25.44 -10.40
CA LEU A 136 -8.23 -25.05 -10.16
C LEU A 136 -9.21 -26.18 -10.52
N ASN A 137 -8.99 -26.85 -11.65
CA ASN A 137 -9.75 -28.04 -12.03
C ASN A 137 -9.63 -29.17 -11.00
N GLN A 138 -8.41 -29.44 -10.52
CA GLN A 138 -8.17 -30.43 -9.46
C GLN A 138 -8.87 -30.05 -8.14
N ALA A 139 -9.01 -28.75 -7.85
CA ALA A 139 -9.77 -28.24 -6.71
C ALA A 139 -11.30 -28.25 -6.93
N GLY A 140 -11.77 -28.73 -8.10
CA GLY A 140 -13.19 -28.89 -8.42
C GLY A 140 -13.87 -27.65 -9.00
N PHE A 141 -13.09 -26.70 -9.55
CA PHE A 141 -13.63 -25.53 -10.27
C PHE A 141 -13.53 -25.76 -11.77
N SER A 142 -14.67 -25.82 -12.46
CA SER A 142 -14.72 -26.10 -13.91
C SER A 142 -14.92 -24.86 -14.78
N ASN A 143 -15.40 -23.75 -14.19
CA ASN A 143 -15.67 -22.51 -14.92
C ASN A 143 -14.45 -21.59 -14.77
N ILE A 144 -13.53 -21.70 -15.72
CA ILE A 144 -12.30 -20.91 -15.75
C ILE A 144 -12.26 -20.18 -17.09
N GLU A 145 -12.36 -18.85 -17.04
CA GLU A 145 -12.30 -17.99 -18.21
C GLU A 145 -10.98 -17.24 -18.23
N ARG A 146 -10.26 -17.28 -19.35
CA ARG A 146 -9.08 -16.44 -19.55
C ARG A 146 -9.42 -15.24 -20.43
N ILE A 147 -9.09 -14.05 -19.93
CA ILE A 147 -9.20 -12.79 -20.64
C ILE A 147 -7.79 -12.24 -20.81
N GLY A 148 -7.17 -12.55 -21.95
CA GLY A 148 -5.79 -12.15 -22.26
C GLY A 148 -5.55 -12.11 -23.76
N GLY A 149 -5.04 -10.99 -24.25
CA GLY A 149 -4.70 -10.75 -25.65
C GLY A 149 -3.22 -10.97 -25.97
N GLN A 150 -2.77 -10.49 -27.14
CA GLN A 150 -1.34 -10.55 -27.51
C GLN A 150 -0.50 -9.60 -26.65
N ASP A 151 -1.10 -8.49 -26.23
CA ASP A 151 -0.52 -7.52 -25.33
C ASP A 151 -1.55 -6.95 -24.34
N ARG A 152 -1.13 -5.94 -23.57
CA ARG A 152 -1.97 -5.26 -22.59
C ARG A 152 -3.13 -4.48 -23.21
N PHE A 153 -2.98 -3.98 -24.44
CA PHE A 153 -4.00 -3.20 -25.13
C PHE A 153 -5.09 -4.12 -25.69
N ASP A 154 -4.71 -5.28 -26.22
CA ASP A 154 -5.64 -6.33 -26.60
C ASP A 154 -6.39 -6.88 -25.37
N THR A 155 -5.66 -7.14 -24.28
CA THR A 155 -6.29 -7.56 -23.02
C THR A 155 -7.28 -6.52 -22.51
N ASN A 156 -6.91 -5.24 -22.55
CA ASN A 156 -7.80 -4.13 -22.19
C ASN A 156 -9.06 -4.07 -23.08
N ASN A 157 -8.93 -4.29 -24.38
CA ASN A 157 -10.07 -4.36 -25.30
C ASN A 157 -11.00 -5.53 -24.96
N LEU A 158 -10.45 -6.72 -24.67
CA LEU A 158 -11.24 -7.89 -24.25
C LEU A 158 -11.98 -7.63 -22.93
N ILE A 159 -11.32 -7.03 -21.95
CA ILE A 159 -11.94 -6.62 -20.68
C ILE A 159 -13.07 -5.62 -20.94
N THR A 160 -12.85 -4.62 -21.80
CA THR A 160 -13.85 -3.60 -22.16
C THR A 160 -15.08 -4.21 -22.80
N GLN A 161 -14.90 -5.16 -23.72
CA GLN A 161 -16.01 -5.91 -24.33
C GLN A 161 -16.78 -6.72 -23.27
N LYS A 162 -16.08 -7.32 -22.31
CA LYS A 162 -16.71 -8.08 -21.21
C LYS A 162 -17.49 -7.19 -20.24
N ILE A 163 -16.99 -5.98 -19.98
CA ILE A 163 -17.71 -4.95 -19.21
C ILE A 163 -19.02 -4.59 -19.93
N ASN A 164 -19.03 -4.52 -21.26
CA ASN A 164 -20.23 -4.25 -22.06
C ASN A 164 -21.04 -3.08 -21.50
N ALA A 165 -20.37 -1.95 -21.28
CA ALA A 165 -21.01 -0.76 -20.74
C ALA A 165 -22.13 -0.27 -21.69
N PRO A 166 -23.22 0.31 -21.17
CA PRO A 166 -24.24 0.92 -22.02
C PRO A 166 -23.65 2.00 -22.94
N LYS A 167 -24.22 2.16 -24.15
CA LYS A 167 -23.79 3.22 -25.06
C LYS A 167 -23.88 4.61 -24.42
N ASN A 168 -23.00 5.52 -24.84
CA ASN A 168 -22.84 6.86 -24.30
C ASN A 168 -22.33 6.93 -22.84
N THR A 169 -21.91 5.81 -22.25
CA THR A 169 -21.28 5.83 -20.92
C THR A 169 -19.98 6.62 -20.98
N PRO A 170 -19.68 7.52 -20.02
CA PRO A 170 -18.38 8.18 -19.96
C PRO A 170 -17.22 7.19 -19.92
N VAL A 171 -16.11 7.54 -20.57
CA VAL A 171 -14.92 6.69 -20.62
C VAL A 171 -13.70 7.40 -20.06
N VAL A 172 -12.76 6.59 -19.58
CA VAL A 172 -11.43 7.02 -19.15
C VAL A 172 -10.42 6.58 -20.21
N ILE A 173 -9.51 7.47 -20.58
CA ILE A 173 -8.33 7.16 -21.40
C ILE A 173 -7.09 7.38 -20.55
N ALA A 174 -6.23 6.38 -20.45
CA ALA A 174 -4.99 6.44 -19.71
C ALA A 174 -3.86 5.71 -20.45
N SER A 175 -2.61 5.99 -20.06
CA SER A 175 -1.45 5.29 -20.64
C SER A 175 -1.43 3.82 -20.23
N GLY A 176 -1.22 2.92 -21.19
CA GLY A 176 -0.93 1.52 -20.93
C GLY A 176 0.56 1.26 -20.61
N GLU A 177 1.42 2.25 -20.77
CA GLU A 177 2.88 2.11 -20.65
C GLU A 177 3.39 2.63 -19.30
N ASN A 178 2.82 3.74 -18.81
CA ASN A 178 3.09 4.32 -17.49
C ASN A 178 1.78 4.55 -16.74
N PHE A 179 1.45 3.65 -15.82
CA PHE A 179 0.08 3.47 -15.32
C PHE A 179 -0.23 3.92 -13.88
N PRO A 180 0.58 4.75 -13.16
CA PRO A 180 0.16 5.24 -11.85
C PRO A 180 -1.12 6.11 -11.95
N ASP A 181 -1.27 6.80 -13.07
CA ASP A 181 -2.42 7.62 -13.43
C ASP A 181 -3.68 6.75 -13.63
N ALA A 182 -3.58 5.65 -14.39
CA ALA A 182 -4.68 4.70 -14.60
C ALA A 182 -5.15 4.05 -13.27
N LEU A 183 -4.21 3.76 -12.37
CA LEU A 183 -4.52 3.20 -11.07
C LEU A 183 -5.23 4.19 -10.15
N SER A 184 -4.84 5.46 -10.18
CA SER A 184 -5.44 6.50 -9.31
C SER A 184 -6.92 6.79 -9.61
N ILE A 185 -7.39 6.53 -10.83
CA ILE A 185 -8.81 6.67 -11.22
C ILE A 185 -9.59 5.35 -11.08
N SER A 186 -8.91 4.23 -10.83
CA SER A 186 -9.48 2.89 -11.00
C SER A 186 -10.74 2.63 -10.16
N SER A 187 -10.74 2.96 -8.86
CA SER A 187 -11.90 2.72 -7.99
C SER A 187 -13.12 3.57 -8.39
N ILE A 188 -12.87 4.83 -8.76
CA ILE A 188 -13.88 5.79 -9.20
C ILE A 188 -14.49 5.36 -10.54
N ALA A 189 -13.64 5.04 -11.52
CA ALA A 189 -14.09 4.56 -12.83
C ALA A 189 -14.91 3.27 -12.68
N SER A 190 -14.45 2.35 -11.84
CA SER A 190 -15.14 1.08 -11.58
C SER A 190 -16.50 1.29 -10.95
N SER A 191 -16.60 2.10 -9.90
CA SER A 191 -17.87 2.40 -9.22
C SER A 191 -18.88 3.07 -10.16
N LYS A 192 -18.41 3.94 -11.06
CA LYS A 192 -19.25 4.60 -12.05
C LYS A 192 -19.53 3.75 -13.29
N GLY A 193 -18.89 2.59 -13.43
CA GLY A 193 -18.97 1.73 -14.60
C GLY A 193 -18.31 2.32 -15.85
N TYR A 194 -17.39 3.27 -15.69
CA TYR A 194 -16.67 3.91 -16.79
C TYR A 194 -15.58 2.99 -17.31
N PRO A 195 -15.63 2.56 -18.58
CA PRO A 195 -14.53 1.79 -19.18
C PRO A 195 -13.22 2.57 -19.13
N ILE A 196 -12.14 1.90 -18.73
CA ILE A 196 -10.77 2.42 -18.81
C ILE A 196 -10.16 1.87 -20.10
N LEU A 197 -9.88 2.76 -21.06
CA LEU A 197 -9.27 2.46 -22.34
C LEU A 197 -7.78 2.81 -22.30
N LEU A 198 -6.92 1.85 -22.62
CA LEU A 198 -5.46 2.04 -22.59
C LEU A 198 -4.93 2.46 -23.95
N VAL A 199 -4.05 3.47 -23.96
CA VAL A 199 -3.36 3.95 -25.17
C VAL A 199 -1.85 3.89 -24.99
N GLY A 200 -1.12 3.72 -26.10
CA GLY A 200 0.34 3.82 -26.12
C GLY A 200 0.79 5.25 -26.40
N SER A 201 2.06 5.54 -26.08
CA SER A 201 2.66 6.85 -26.40
C SER A 201 2.81 7.06 -27.91
N GLU A 202 2.98 5.99 -28.68
CA GLU A 202 3.13 6.02 -30.14
C GLU A 202 1.79 5.98 -30.89
N GLY A 203 0.67 5.70 -30.22
CA GLY A 203 -0.63 5.71 -30.88
C GLY A 203 -1.78 5.06 -30.11
N MET A 204 -2.99 5.30 -30.61
CA MET A 204 -4.22 4.69 -30.12
C MET A 204 -4.42 3.30 -30.75
N PRO A 205 -4.55 2.23 -29.95
CA PRO A 205 -4.86 0.88 -30.46
C PRO A 205 -6.16 0.84 -31.25
N GLN A 206 -6.26 -0.07 -32.23
CA GLN A 206 -7.44 -0.15 -33.10
C GLN A 206 -8.72 -0.45 -32.30
N GLY A 207 -8.65 -1.34 -31.30
CA GLY A 207 -9.80 -1.63 -30.43
C GLY A 207 -10.35 -0.41 -29.70
N VAL A 208 -9.49 0.54 -29.31
CA VAL A 208 -9.92 1.81 -28.70
C VAL A 208 -10.62 2.71 -29.72
N LYS A 209 -10.10 2.79 -30.95
CA LYS A 209 -10.75 3.56 -32.03
C LYS A 209 -12.14 3.01 -32.36
N ASP A 210 -12.24 1.69 -32.47
CA ASP A 210 -13.48 0.99 -32.79
C ASP A 210 -14.51 1.19 -31.67
N PHE A 211 -14.06 1.08 -30.41
CA PHE A 211 -14.89 1.35 -29.23
C PHE A 211 -15.44 2.78 -29.27
N LEU A 212 -14.58 3.80 -29.38
CA LEU A 212 -15.00 5.20 -29.37
C LEU A 212 -15.98 5.52 -30.50
N THR A 213 -15.71 5.00 -31.70
CA THR A 213 -16.55 5.21 -32.88
C THR A 213 -17.95 4.61 -32.70
N SER A 214 -18.02 3.39 -32.16
CA SER A 214 -19.29 2.65 -31.97
C SER A 214 -20.10 3.13 -30.77
N ASP A 215 -19.42 3.47 -29.67
CA ASP A 215 -20.04 3.78 -28.39
C ASP A 215 -20.53 5.23 -28.31
N GLN A 216 -19.78 6.16 -28.91
CA GLN A 216 -20.01 7.61 -28.82
C GLN A 216 -20.21 8.08 -27.36
N PRO A 217 -19.20 7.94 -26.48
CA PRO A 217 -19.31 8.27 -25.07
C PRO A 217 -19.76 9.72 -24.84
N SER A 218 -20.57 9.97 -23.82
CA SER A 218 -21.02 11.34 -23.48
C SER A 218 -19.90 12.25 -22.99
N GLN A 219 -18.85 11.67 -22.42
CA GLN A 219 -17.67 12.37 -21.90
C GLN A 219 -16.44 11.46 -21.99
N VAL A 220 -15.30 12.04 -22.35
CA VAL A 220 -13.98 11.40 -22.22
C VAL A 220 -13.18 12.09 -21.12
N TYR A 221 -12.63 11.31 -20.20
CA TYR A 221 -11.64 11.75 -19.23
C TYR A 221 -10.27 11.23 -19.63
N ILE A 222 -9.35 12.12 -19.99
CA ILE A 222 -7.95 11.76 -20.21
C ILE A 222 -7.21 11.91 -18.88
N ILE A 223 -6.65 10.82 -18.38
CA ILE A 223 -5.95 10.79 -17.11
C ILE A 223 -4.46 10.67 -17.34
N GLY A 224 -3.72 11.66 -16.83
CA GLY A 224 -2.29 11.78 -17.01
C GLY A 224 -1.87 12.94 -17.92
N GLY A 225 -0.64 13.39 -17.70
CA GLY A 225 -0.04 14.51 -18.43
C GLY A 225 0.25 14.18 -19.89
N ILE A 226 0.71 15.19 -20.64
CA ILE A 226 1.05 15.04 -22.08
C ILE A 226 2.15 14.00 -22.34
N GLY A 227 3.03 13.76 -21.36
CA GLY A 227 4.06 12.73 -21.46
C GLY A 227 3.52 11.30 -21.34
N ALA A 228 2.36 11.11 -20.70
CA ALA A 228 1.71 9.81 -20.55
C ALA A 228 0.66 9.58 -21.64
N VAL A 229 -0.16 10.60 -21.94
CA VAL A 229 -1.15 10.60 -23.01
C VAL A 229 -0.96 11.85 -23.88
N PRO A 230 -0.25 11.73 -25.03
CA PRO A 230 0.09 12.86 -25.89
C PRO A 230 -1.13 13.63 -26.42
N GLU A 231 -0.92 14.89 -26.79
CA GLU A 231 -2.00 15.72 -27.36
C GLU A 231 -2.48 15.20 -28.73
N SER A 232 -1.64 14.45 -29.45
CA SER A 232 -2.04 13.72 -30.66
C SER A 232 -3.13 12.68 -30.38
N ILE A 233 -3.09 12.00 -29.23
CA ILE A 233 -4.16 11.07 -28.81
C ILE A 233 -5.45 11.85 -28.54
N LYS A 234 -5.37 12.97 -27.81
CA LYS A 234 -6.55 13.82 -27.56
C LYS A 234 -7.17 14.31 -28.87
N ALA A 235 -6.35 14.71 -29.84
CA ALA A 235 -6.83 15.10 -31.18
C ALA A 235 -7.50 13.95 -31.93
N GLN A 236 -6.96 12.72 -31.85
CA GLN A 236 -7.59 11.52 -32.41
C GLN A 236 -8.94 11.24 -31.76
N VAL A 237 -9.05 11.32 -30.43
CA VAL A 237 -10.33 11.17 -29.71
C VAL A 237 -11.32 12.21 -30.23
N GLN A 238 -10.95 13.49 -30.26
CA GLN A 238 -11.82 14.57 -30.74
C GLN A 238 -12.32 14.35 -32.17
N SER A 239 -11.50 13.76 -33.05
CA SER A 239 -11.88 13.44 -34.41
C SER A 239 -12.88 12.27 -34.50
N LEU A 240 -12.76 11.26 -33.62
CA LEU A 240 -13.64 10.09 -33.61
C LEU A 240 -14.99 10.37 -32.94
N VAL A 241 -15.00 11.29 -31.97
CA VAL A 241 -16.18 11.64 -31.17
C VAL A 241 -16.36 13.17 -31.10
N PRO A 242 -16.66 13.86 -32.22
CA PRO A 242 -16.61 15.32 -32.32
C PRO A 242 -17.61 16.07 -31.42
N SER A 243 -18.67 15.40 -30.96
CA SER A 243 -19.68 15.98 -30.06
C SER A 243 -19.42 15.68 -28.58
N THR A 244 -18.40 14.89 -28.26
CA THR A 244 -18.10 14.47 -26.89
C THR A 244 -17.21 15.49 -26.20
N SER A 245 -17.56 15.83 -24.96
CA SER A 245 -16.72 16.67 -24.10
C SER A 245 -15.48 15.89 -23.66
N ILE A 246 -14.30 16.52 -23.72
CA ILE A 246 -13.02 15.91 -23.37
C ILE A 246 -12.36 16.72 -22.25
N THR A 247 -12.13 16.08 -21.10
CA THR A 247 -11.51 16.68 -19.92
C THR A 247 -10.20 15.96 -19.61
N ARG A 248 -9.09 16.69 -19.47
CA ARG A 248 -7.83 16.13 -19.00
C ARG A 248 -7.66 16.39 -17.51
N LEU A 249 -7.36 15.37 -16.73
CA LEU A 249 -6.94 15.47 -15.34
C LEU A 249 -5.48 15.01 -15.24
N SER A 250 -4.58 15.92 -14.87
CA SER A 250 -3.14 15.67 -14.84
C SER A 250 -2.42 16.60 -13.89
N GLY A 251 -1.29 16.15 -13.35
CA GLY A 251 -0.35 16.98 -12.61
C GLY A 251 1.11 16.74 -13.06
N ALA A 252 2.06 17.37 -12.36
CA ALA A 252 3.48 17.18 -12.66
C ALA A 252 3.99 15.77 -12.33
N ASP A 253 3.33 15.09 -11.39
CA ASP A 253 3.60 13.71 -11.02
C ASP A 253 2.30 12.93 -10.74
N ARG A 254 2.46 11.66 -10.37
CA ARG A 254 1.34 10.74 -10.04
C ARG A 254 0.48 11.20 -8.87
N TYR A 255 1.06 11.93 -7.92
CA TYR A 255 0.35 12.37 -6.71
C TYR A 255 -0.46 13.63 -7.01
N GLU A 256 0.06 14.54 -7.84
CA GLU A 256 -0.70 15.67 -8.35
C GLU A 256 -1.84 15.24 -9.28
N THR A 257 -1.60 14.29 -10.20
CA THR A 257 -2.69 13.71 -11.01
C THR A 257 -3.77 13.08 -10.13
N ALA A 258 -3.38 12.28 -9.13
CA ALA A 258 -4.30 11.72 -8.15
C ALA A 258 -5.07 12.83 -7.40
N GLY A 259 -4.40 13.89 -6.96
CA GLY A 259 -5.04 15.05 -6.33
C GLY A 259 -6.11 15.71 -7.21
N GLN A 260 -5.88 15.84 -8.51
CA GLN A 260 -6.89 16.38 -9.46
C GLN A 260 -8.10 15.45 -9.60
N ILE A 261 -7.86 14.14 -9.65
CA ILE A 261 -8.93 13.11 -9.69
C ILE A 261 -9.79 13.19 -8.42
N LEU A 262 -9.16 13.23 -7.25
CA LEU A 262 -9.83 13.30 -5.95
C LEU A 262 -10.72 14.54 -5.87
N LYS A 263 -10.16 15.72 -6.20
CA LYS A 263 -10.90 17.00 -6.23
C LYS A 263 -12.05 17.04 -7.23
N THR A 264 -12.00 16.21 -8.28
CA THR A 264 -13.04 16.16 -9.31
C THR A 264 -14.16 15.20 -8.93
N PHE A 265 -13.83 14.04 -8.37
CA PHE A 265 -14.78 12.92 -8.26
C PHE A 265 -15.12 12.50 -6.83
N SER A 266 -14.31 12.84 -5.84
CA SER A 266 -14.44 12.36 -4.47
C SER A 266 -14.55 13.52 -3.50
N LEU A 267 -15.71 14.16 -3.44
CA LEU A 267 -15.92 15.33 -2.57
C LEU A 267 -16.50 14.98 -1.20
N ASN A 268 -17.09 13.80 -1.06
CA ASN A 268 -17.70 13.31 0.17
C ASN A 268 -17.52 11.79 0.31
N PRO A 269 -16.26 11.30 0.40
CA PRO A 269 -16.01 9.88 0.62
C PRO A 269 -16.48 9.42 2.00
N GLU A 270 -16.89 8.17 2.11
CA GLU A 270 -17.09 7.48 3.39
C GLU A 270 -15.78 6.88 3.91
N ASN A 271 -14.92 6.43 3.00
CA ASN A 271 -13.61 5.83 3.29
C ASN A 271 -12.51 6.48 2.46
N LEU A 272 -11.31 6.57 3.01
CA LEU A 272 -10.08 6.88 2.28
C LEU A 272 -9.19 5.64 2.27
N TYR A 273 -9.02 5.04 1.10
CA TYR A 273 -8.17 3.87 0.92
C TYR A 273 -6.74 4.28 0.58
N LEU A 274 -5.85 4.34 1.57
CA LEU A 274 -4.44 4.70 1.38
C LEU A 274 -3.66 3.53 0.78
N ALA A 275 -2.91 3.77 -0.29
CA ALA A 275 -2.03 2.78 -0.91
C ALA A 275 -0.75 3.42 -1.44
N SER A 276 0.32 2.63 -1.59
CA SER A 276 1.58 3.12 -2.14
C SER A 276 1.43 3.64 -3.57
N GLY A 277 1.97 4.83 -3.79
CA GLY A 277 2.18 5.44 -5.09
C GLY A 277 3.48 5.00 -5.76
N ASN A 278 4.33 4.20 -5.12
CA ASN A 278 5.62 3.77 -5.68
C ASN A 278 5.50 2.40 -6.36
N ASN A 279 4.76 1.48 -5.76
CA ASN A 279 4.46 0.14 -6.27
C ASN A 279 3.01 -0.22 -5.92
N PHE A 280 2.26 -0.80 -6.86
CA PHE A 280 0.78 -0.77 -6.81
C PHE A 280 0.02 -2.11 -6.76
N PRO A 281 0.58 -3.25 -6.32
CA PRO A 281 -0.20 -4.48 -6.25
C PRO A 281 -1.35 -4.35 -5.24
N ASP A 282 -1.11 -3.65 -4.12
CA ASP A 282 -2.11 -3.45 -3.07
C ASP A 282 -3.24 -2.52 -3.53
N ALA A 283 -2.91 -1.46 -4.28
CA ALA A 283 -3.91 -0.58 -4.91
C ALA A 283 -4.73 -1.32 -5.98
N LEU A 284 -4.10 -2.18 -6.78
CA LEU A 284 -4.79 -2.99 -7.78
C LEU A 284 -5.83 -3.92 -7.12
N ALA A 285 -5.43 -4.69 -6.11
CA ALA A 285 -6.35 -5.56 -5.38
C ALA A 285 -7.45 -4.74 -4.66
N GLY A 286 -7.02 -3.65 -4.00
CA GLY A 286 -7.87 -2.72 -3.26
C GLY A 286 -8.91 -1.99 -4.11
N SER A 287 -8.67 -1.83 -5.41
CA SER A 287 -9.58 -1.11 -6.31
C SER A 287 -10.96 -1.77 -6.40
N ALA A 288 -11.01 -3.10 -6.31
CA ALA A 288 -12.27 -3.83 -6.27
C ALA A 288 -13.08 -3.50 -5.00
N LEU A 289 -12.42 -3.46 -3.83
CA LEU A 289 -13.05 -3.12 -2.56
C LEU A 289 -13.52 -1.65 -2.55
N ALA A 290 -12.63 -0.73 -2.91
CA ALA A 290 -12.94 0.71 -2.94
C ALA A 290 -14.07 1.06 -3.93
N SER A 291 -14.20 0.31 -5.02
CA SER A 291 -15.28 0.50 -5.99
C SER A 291 -16.68 0.13 -5.46
N LEU A 292 -16.77 -0.61 -4.35
CA LEU A 292 -18.06 -0.98 -3.76
C LEU A 292 -18.86 0.25 -3.34
N THR A 293 -18.20 1.17 -2.64
CA THR A 293 -18.76 2.44 -2.15
C THR A 293 -18.47 3.63 -3.08
N GLY A 294 -17.57 3.46 -4.05
CA GLY A 294 -17.13 4.57 -4.91
C GLY A 294 -16.14 5.52 -4.24
N ASP A 295 -15.55 5.04 -3.15
CA ASP A 295 -14.52 5.74 -2.41
C ASP A 295 -13.16 5.71 -3.13
N PRO A 296 -12.30 6.69 -2.88
CA PRO A 296 -11.05 6.84 -3.58
C PRO A 296 -9.95 5.92 -3.04
N ILE A 297 -9.10 5.44 -3.93
CA ILE A 297 -7.73 5.07 -3.57
C ILE A 297 -6.88 6.34 -3.58
N VAL A 298 -6.26 6.63 -2.44
CA VAL A 298 -5.37 7.77 -2.25
C VAL A 298 -3.92 7.27 -2.28
N LEU A 299 -3.12 7.83 -3.19
CA LEU A 299 -1.72 7.47 -3.33
C LEU A 299 -0.85 8.20 -2.31
N VAL A 300 -0.10 7.45 -1.50
CA VAL A 300 0.92 7.97 -0.59
C VAL A 300 2.32 7.62 -1.11
N ASN A 301 3.32 8.44 -0.77
CA ASN A 301 4.70 8.13 -1.14
C ASN A 301 5.36 7.30 -0.03
N SER A 302 5.61 6.02 -0.30
CA SER A 302 6.21 5.08 0.66
C SER A 302 7.65 5.40 1.04
N THR A 303 8.32 6.23 0.23
CA THR A 303 9.71 6.64 0.48
C THR A 303 9.80 8.07 1.01
N SER A 304 8.67 8.72 1.27
CA SER A 304 8.61 10.07 1.82
C SER A 304 8.12 10.03 3.25
N SER A 305 8.71 10.91 4.04
CA SER A 305 8.35 11.15 5.42
C SER A 305 7.17 12.11 5.57
N SER A 306 6.64 12.61 4.46
CA SER A 306 5.50 13.53 4.38
C SER A 306 4.51 13.09 3.31
N LEU A 307 3.22 13.36 3.56
CA LEU A 307 2.18 13.17 2.55
C LEU A 307 2.44 14.08 1.34
N PRO A 308 2.20 13.60 0.10
CA PRO A 308 2.33 14.45 -1.07
C PRO A 308 1.46 15.72 -0.95
N PRO A 309 1.96 16.92 -1.31
CA PRO A 309 1.25 18.17 -1.08
C PRO A 309 -0.18 18.21 -1.66
N ALA A 310 -0.36 17.69 -2.88
CA ALA A 310 -1.67 17.64 -3.53
C ALA A 310 -2.70 16.79 -2.75
N ILE A 311 -2.22 15.74 -2.07
CA ILE A 311 -3.03 14.84 -1.24
C ILE A 311 -3.35 15.50 0.10
N ALA A 312 -2.36 16.13 0.74
CA ALA A 312 -2.56 16.92 1.95
C ALA A 312 -3.59 18.04 1.75
N ASP A 313 -3.55 18.73 0.61
CA ASP A 313 -4.52 19.78 0.28
C ASP A 313 -5.93 19.23 0.07
N TYR A 314 -6.06 18.04 -0.50
CA TYR A 314 -7.34 17.36 -0.59
C TYR A 314 -7.91 17.03 0.81
N PHE A 315 -7.10 16.55 1.74
CA PHE A 315 -7.57 16.29 3.11
C PHE A 315 -7.98 17.58 3.85
N LYS A 316 -7.26 18.69 3.67
CA LYS A 316 -7.68 20.00 4.19
C LYS A 316 -9.01 20.46 3.59
N GLN A 317 -9.25 20.17 2.32
CA GLN A 317 -10.53 20.46 1.67
C GLN A 317 -11.68 19.65 2.30
N LEU A 318 -11.48 18.35 2.54
CA LEU A 318 -12.45 17.51 3.24
C LEU A 318 -12.74 18.04 4.64
N HIS A 319 -11.69 18.40 5.40
CA HIS A 319 -11.84 19.02 6.72
C HIS A 319 -12.70 20.29 6.67
N THR A 320 -12.39 21.20 5.74
CA THR A 320 -13.13 22.46 5.56
C THR A 320 -14.60 22.21 5.19
N ALA A 321 -14.87 21.11 4.48
CA ALA A 321 -16.20 20.67 4.12
C ALA A 321 -16.91 19.85 5.23
N ASN A 322 -16.29 19.66 6.39
CA ASN A 322 -16.77 18.81 7.49
C ASN A 322 -17.03 17.35 7.08
N VAL A 323 -16.21 16.82 6.17
CA VAL A 323 -16.24 15.41 5.75
C VAL A 323 -15.23 14.63 6.58
N THR A 324 -15.71 13.60 7.29
CA THR A 324 -14.90 12.78 8.21
C THR A 324 -14.92 11.31 7.77
N PRO A 325 -14.17 10.94 6.71
CA PRO A 325 -14.13 9.56 6.25
C PRO A 325 -13.33 8.68 7.21
N ASP A 326 -13.64 7.38 7.21
CA ASP A 326 -12.79 6.36 7.81
C ASP A 326 -11.50 6.19 6.99
N ILE A 327 -10.40 5.80 7.65
CA ILE A 327 -9.10 5.63 7.01
C ILE A 327 -8.80 4.13 6.92
N VAL A 328 -8.63 3.63 5.72
CA VAL A 328 -8.25 2.23 5.47
C VAL A 328 -6.93 2.22 4.72
N SER A 329 -5.91 1.56 5.26
CA SER A 329 -4.61 1.43 4.58
C SER A 329 -4.44 0.03 3.99
N PHE A 330 -3.93 -0.04 2.76
CA PHE A 330 -3.54 -1.28 2.11
C PHE A 330 -2.03 -1.47 2.18
N GLY A 331 -1.62 -2.64 2.68
CA GLY A 331 -0.21 -2.97 2.86
C GLY A 331 0.31 -2.65 4.26
N GLY A 332 1.44 -3.26 4.59
CA GLY A 332 2.09 -3.08 5.89
C GLY A 332 2.71 -1.68 6.06
N PRO A 333 3.25 -1.38 7.26
CA PRO A 333 3.87 -0.08 7.54
C PRO A 333 5.01 0.32 6.58
N ALA A 334 5.75 -0.65 6.04
CA ALA A 334 6.78 -0.38 5.03
C ALA A 334 6.22 0.09 3.66
N VAL A 335 4.92 -0.11 3.40
CA VAL A 335 4.24 0.28 2.16
C VAL A 335 3.41 1.56 2.38
N VAL A 336 2.68 1.61 3.49
CA VAL A 336 1.95 2.80 3.94
C VAL A 336 2.33 3.03 5.39
N SER A 337 3.23 3.98 5.65
CA SER A 337 3.76 4.21 7.00
C SER A 337 2.67 4.62 7.99
N ASP A 338 2.90 4.32 9.26
CA ASP A 338 2.01 4.78 10.34
C ASP A 338 1.99 6.31 10.41
N LEU A 339 3.09 6.97 10.03
CA LEU A 339 3.15 8.43 9.88
C LEU A 339 2.17 8.92 8.80
N ALA A 340 2.12 8.29 7.62
CA ALA A 340 1.18 8.66 6.57
C ALA A 340 -0.29 8.50 7.02
N VAL A 341 -0.59 7.43 7.76
CA VAL A 341 -1.93 7.20 8.34
C VAL A 341 -2.26 8.25 9.41
N SER A 342 -1.33 8.51 10.34
CA SER A 342 -1.49 9.50 11.40
C SER A 342 -1.68 10.92 10.85
N ASP A 343 -0.86 11.30 9.87
CA ASP A 343 -0.93 12.63 9.25
C ASP A 343 -2.20 12.82 8.43
N THR A 344 -2.71 11.76 7.80
CA THR A 344 -4.04 11.77 7.18
C THR A 344 -5.11 12.11 8.22
N ALA A 345 -5.13 11.44 9.37
CA ALA A 345 -6.08 11.71 10.44
C ALA A 345 -5.96 13.16 10.97
N LYS A 346 -4.73 13.65 11.17
CA LYS A 346 -4.46 15.03 11.60
C LYS A 346 -5.00 16.07 10.60
N TYR A 347 -4.75 15.89 9.30
CA TYR A 347 -5.25 16.81 8.29
C TYR A 347 -6.79 16.86 8.26
N LEU A 348 -7.46 15.71 8.38
CA LEU A 348 -8.93 15.64 8.41
C LEU A 348 -9.53 16.35 9.65
N GLN A 349 -8.75 16.48 10.72
CA GLN A 349 -9.12 17.19 11.94
C GLN A 349 -8.66 18.66 11.96
N GLY A 350 -8.03 19.14 10.89
CA GLY A 350 -7.49 20.51 10.82
C GLY A 350 -6.27 20.74 11.71
N GLN A 351 -5.60 19.66 12.15
CA GLN A 351 -4.40 19.74 12.96
C GLN A 351 -3.16 20.03 12.10
N THR A 352 -2.15 20.63 12.73
CA THR A 352 -0.85 20.84 12.10
C THR A 352 -0.10 19.51 11.97
N VAL A 353 0.34 19.20 10.76
CA VAL A 353 1.19 18.03 10.48
C VAL A 353 2.66 18.43 10.52
N ILE A 354 3.48 17.59 11.15
CA ILE A 354 4.91 17.77 11.31
C ILE A 354 5.61 17.06 10.16
N SER A 355 6.57 17.71 9.52
CA SER A 355 7.19 17.21 8.30
C SER A 355 8.67 16.93 8.54
N SER A 356 9.03 15.65 8.48
CA SER A 356 10.38 15.14 8.72
C SER A 356 11.32 15.28 7.52
N ASP A 357 10.89 15.91 6.42
CA ASP A 357 11.74 16.24 5.27
C ASP A 357 12.53 17.55 5.44
N LYS A 358 12.26 18.27 6.54
CA LYS A 358 12.90 19.55 6.84
C LYS A 358 14.25 19.36 7.55
N PRO A 359 15.18 20.31 7.41
CA PRO A 359 16.39 20.38 8.24
C PRO A 359 16.08 20.18 9.74
N LEU A 360 17.02 19.55 10.47
CA LEU A 360 16.77 19.11 11.84
C LEU A 360 16.31 20.24 12.77
N ASP A 361 16.83 21.45 12.59
CA ASP A 361 16.44 22.63 13.37
C ASP A 361 14.96 22.98 13.18
N LYS A 362 14.47 22.95 11.94
CA LYS A 362 13.06 23.20 11.61
C LYS A 362 12.17 22.08 12.11
N LEU A 363 12.58 20.83 11.90
CA LEU A 363 11.84 19.67 12.41
C LEU A 363 11.73 19.70 13.94
N ALA A 364 12.86 19.89 14.62
CA ALA A 364 12.91 19.99 16.07
C ALA A 364 12.04 21.15 16.59
N THR A 365 12.02 22.28 15.89
CA THR A 365 11.11 23.40 16.22
C THR A 365 9.64 22.99 16.07
N GLN A 366 9.28 22.29 15.00
CA GLN A 366 7.89 21.81 14.78
C GLN A 366 7.47 20.75 15.82
N LEU A 367 8.42 19.94 16.28
CA LEU A 367 8.23 18.97 17.36
C LEU A 367 8.20 19.62 18.76
N GLY A 368 8.36 20.95 18.86
CA GLY A 368 8.38 21.65 20.14
C GLY A 368 9.63 21.39 20.98
N MET A 369 10.74 21.00 20.35
CA MET A 369 12.00 20.74 21.03
C MET A 369 12.76 22.03 21.35
N ILE A 370 13.48 22.02 22.48
CA ILE A 370 14.29 23.14 22.95
C ILE A 370 15.74 22.91 22.53
N LYS A 371 16.30 23.85 21.77
CA LYS A 371 17.72 23.85 21.41
C LYS A 371 18.58 24.28 22.60
N GLN A 372 19.55 23.44 22.95
CA GLN A 372 20.54 23.66 24.00
C GLN A 372 21.76 24.42 23.47
N THR A 373 22.56 24.98 24.38
CA THR A 373 23.77 25.74 24.04
C THR A 373 24.86 24.88 23.39
N ASN A 374 24.88 23.57 23.68
CA ASN A 374 25.78 22.59 23.04
C ASN A 374 25.30 22.13 21.66
N GLY A 375 24.16 22.64 21.16
CA GLY A 375 23.59 22.30 19.86
C GLY A 375 22.64 21.11 19.86
N GLU A 376 22.42 20.44 21.00
CA GLU A 376 21.45 19.36 21.14
C GLU A 376 20.01 19.91 21.19
N TYR A 377 19.04 19.11 20.74
CA TYR A 377 17.62 19.41 20.87
C TYR A 377 17.00 18.47 21.91
N ILE A 378 16.18 19.02 22.81
CA ILE A 378 15.50 18.25 23.85
C ILE A 378 13.99 18.42 23.70
N PHE A 379 13.27 17.32 23.54
CA PHE A 379 11.82 17.25 23.74
C PHE A 379 11.54 16.76 25.16
N TYR A 380 10.60 17.38 25.86
CA TYR A 380 10.12 16.89 27.16
C TYR A 380 8.70 16.34 26.99
N GLY A 381 8.51 15.06 27.26
CA GLY A 381 7.19 14.45 27.37
C GLY A 381 6.55 14.78 28.71
N THR A 382 5.22 14.88 28.74
CA THR A 382 4.44 14.90 30.00
C THR A 382 4.08 13.47 30.39
N THR A 383 4.49 13.03 31.58
CA THR A 383 4.05 11.73 32.14
C THR A 383 2.53 11.74 32.40
N LYS A 384 1.92 10.56 32.56
CA LYS A 384 0.51 10.39 32.96
C LYS A 384 0.12 11.15 34.24
N PHE A 385 1.10 11.60 35.04
CA PHE A 385 0.91 12.27 36.32
C PHE A 385 1.36 13.73 36.36
N GLY A 386 1.70 14.34 35.21
CA GLY A 386 2.04 15.76 35.13
C GLY A 386 3.44 16.13 35.63
N GLU A 387 4.28 15.15 35.94
CA GLU A 387 5.71 15.37 36.21
C GLU A 387 6.52 15.27 34.90
N SER A 388 7.49 16.16 34.68
CA SER A 388 8.42 16.10 33.54
C SER A 388 9.59 15.16 33.88
N MET A 389 9.54 13.93 33.39
CA MET A 389 10.65 12.97 33.52
C MET A 389 11.10 12.35 32.20
N ASP A 390 10.29 12.44 31.14
CA ASP A 390 10.57 11.78 29.87
C ASP A 390 11.15 12.78 28.88
N ALA A 391 12.27 12.43 28.25
CA ALA A 391 12.95 13.33 27.33
C ALA A 391 13.55 12.62 26.12
N ILE A 392 13.40 13.24 24.96
CA ILE A 392 14.12 12.86 23.74
C ILE A 392 15.24 13.87 23.53
N TYR A 393 16.47 13.38 23.52
CA TYR A 393 17.64 14.16 23.17
C TYR A 393 18.03 13.80 21.76
N VAL A 394 18.27 14.79 20.92
CA VAL A 394 18.71 14.58 19.54
C VAL A 394 19.85 15.52 19.18
N SER A 395 20.85 14.99 18.50
CA SER A 395 21.94 15.76 17.94
C SER A 395 22.35 15.23 16.58
N SER A 396 22.69 16.14 15.67
CA SER A 396 23.33 15.84 14.38
C SER A 396 24.53 16.78 14.23
N PRO A 397 25.77 16.26 14.13
CA PRO A 397 26.97 17.09 13.99
C PRO A 397 26.96 18.01 12.77
N THR A 398 26.28 17.61 11.68
CA THR A 398 26.18 18.41 10.44
C THR A 398 24.81 19.07 10.29
N GLY A 399 23.83 18.75 11.14
CA GLY A 399 22.43 19.15 10.97
C GLY A 399 21.69 18.34 9.90
N ASP A 400 22.39 17.48 9.17
CA ASP A 400 21.86 16.61 8.13
C ASP A 400 21.52 15.21 8.69
N SER A 401 20.78 14.43 7.91
CA SER A 401 20.30 13.09 8.27
C SER A 401 21.40 11.99 8.26
N ASP A 402 22.63 12.33 7.89
CA ASP A 402 23.69 11.34 7.67
C ASP A 402 24.47 10.93 8.91
N LYS A 403 24.42 11.71 9.99
CA LYS A 403 25.01 11.40 11.29
C LYS A 403 24.12 11.90 12.41
N GLY A 404 23.84 11.06 13.40
CA GLY A 404 22.97 11.47 14.50
C GLY A 404 23.07 10.59 15.71
N THR A 405 22.83 11.20 16.88
CA THR A 405 22.55 10.49 18.12
C THR A 405 21.17 10.90 18.60
N MET A 406 20.36 9.90 18.94
CA MET A 406 19.10 10.10 19.64
C MET A 406 19.08 9.29 20.93
N LEU A 407 18.68 9.90 22.03
CA LEU A 407 18.38 9.22 23.28
C LEU A 407 16.89 9.42 23.57
N VAL A 408 16.14 8.32 23.65
CA VAL A 408 14.74 8.35 24.07
C VAL A 408 14.63 7.76 25.46
N LYS A 409 14.18 8.58 26.40
CA LYS A 409 13.78 8.15 27.75
C LYS A 409 12.28 7.96 27.78
N ASP A 410 11.85 6.78 28.21
CA ASP A 410 10.45 6.34 28.30
C ASP A 410 9.69 6.33 26.95
N LEU A 411 9.54 5.13 26.39
CA LEU A 411 8.79 4.86 25.17
C LEU A 411 7.36 4.39 25.44
N GLU A 412 6.87 4.39 26.67
CA GLU A 412 5.48 4.02 26.97
C GLU A 412 4.49 5.14 26.60
N ASN A 413 4.99 6.37 26.42
CA ASN A 413 4.20 7.55 26.09
C ASN A 413 3.97 7.71 24.58
N GLU A 414 2.71 7.74 24.15
CA GLU A 414 2.34 7.87 22.73
C GLU A 414 2.87 9.16 22.07
N SER A 415 2.91 10.28 22.79
CA SER A 415 3.51 11.53 22.28
C SER A 415 5.02 11.37 22.07
N MET A 416 5.70 10.64 22.95
CA MET A 416 7.14 10.36 22.83
C MET A 416 7.41 9.43 21.67
N GLN A 417 6.62 8.37 21.50
CA GLN A 417 6.71 7.47 20.36
C GLN A 417 6.51 8.22 19.04
N ASN A 418 5.50 9.10 18.97
CA ASN A 418 5.24 9.90 17.78
C ASN A 418 6.40 10.86 17.47
N THR A 419 6.92 11.59 18.47
CA THR A 419 8.09 12.46 18.28
C THR A 419 9.31 11.65 17.84
N ALA A 420 9.58 10.50 18.48
CA ALA A 420 10.66 9.60 18.13
C ALA A 420 10.53 9.06 16.69
N LYS A 421 9.31 8.71 16.24
CA LYS A 421 9.05 8.27 14.87
C LYS A 421 9.40 9.36 13.84
N HIS A 422 9.03 10.62 14.06
CA HIS A 422 9.41 11.72 13.14
C HIS A 422 10.93 11.94 13.12
N LEU A 423 11.61 11.78 14.24
CA LEU A 423 13.07 11.89 14.32
C LEU A 423 13.79 10.70 13.66
N TRP A 424 13.31 9.47 13.88
CA TRP A 424 13.80 8.28 13.17
C TRP A 424 13.62 8.42 11.67
N GLU A 425 12.45 8.88 11.23
CA GLU A 425 12.15 9.08 9.83
C GLU A 425 13.04 10.18 9.21
N PHE A 426 13.37 11.24 9.95
CA PHE A 426 14.33 12.24 9.50
C PHE A 426 15.72 11.64 9.26
N PHE A 427 16.22 10.79 10.18
CA PHE A 427 17.56 10.23 10.05
C PHE A 427 17.65 9.03 9.09
N LEU A 428 16.60 8.21 9.01
CA LEU A 428 16.46 7.03 8.17
C LEU A 428 15.08 7.02 7.49
N PRO A 429 14.90 7.80 6.40
CA PRO A 429 13.65 7.85 5.67
C PRO A 429 13.15 6.47 5.23
N GLY A 430 11.86 6.21 5.41
CA GLY A 430 11.21 4.93 5.11
C GLY A 430 11.52 3.80 6.10
N GLN A 431 12.26 4.06 7.18
CA GLN A 431 12.64 3.04 8.18
C GLN A 431 12.03 3.30 9.55
N SER A 432 11.29 4.39 9.78
CA SER A 432 10.79 4.73 11.13
C SER A 432 9.95 3.63 11.77
N ASP A 433 9.09 2.96 11.00
CA ASP A 433 8.23 1.90 11.53
C ASP A 433 9.00 0.60 11.78
N TYR A 434 9.99 0.29 10.95
CA TYR A 434 10.89 -0.82 11.21
C TYR A 434 11.70 -0.58 12.48
N LEU A 435 12.24 0.62 12.65
CA LEU A 435 12.95 1.04 13.86
C LEU A 435 12.04 0.99 15.10
N ALA A 436 10.80 1.48 14.98
CA ALA A 436 9.81 1.35 16.04
C ALA A 436 9.56 -0.11 16.41
N SER A 437 9.45 -1.02 15.43
CA SER A 437 9.27 -2.46 15.69
C SER A 437 10.46 -3.12 16.39
N LEU A 438 11.67 -2.59 16.20
CA LEU A 438 12.87 -3.06 16.89
C LEU A 438 13.01 -2.48 18.30
N ILE A 439 12.60 -1.23 18.47
CA ILE A 439 12.90 -0.43 19.66
C ILE A 439 11.76 -0.49 20.69
N LEU A 440 10.50 -0.38 20.26
CA LEU A 440 9.36 -0.34 21.17
C LEU A 440 9.23 -1.59 22.04
N PRO A 441 9.46 -2.83 21.56
CA PRO A 441 9.40 -4.02 22.41
C PRO A 441 10.43 -4.00 23.55
N LEU A 442 11.58 -3.34 23.36
CA LEU A 442 12.63 -3.25 24.38
C LEU A 442 12.19 -2.47 25.62
N ALA A 443 11.19 -1.59 25.48
CA ALA A 443 10.61 -0.88 26.61
C ALA A 443 9.78 -1.80 27.54
N TRP A 444 9.27 -2.92 27.01
CA TRP A 444 8.33 -3.81 27.71
C TRP A 444 8.94 -5.15 28.14
N GLU A 445 10.00 -5.60 27.48
CA GLU A 445 10.73 -6.79 27.89
C GLU A 445 11.73 -6.42 29.00
N ASP A 446 11.67 -7.10 30.15
CA ASP A 446 12.65 -7.03 31.26
C ASP A 446 14.00 -7.65 30.81
N THR A 447 14.53 -7.13 29.71
CA THR A 447 15.75 -7.58 29.05
C THR A 447 16.92 -6.79 29.61
N SER A 448 17.96 -7.51 30.01
CA SER A 448 19.24 -6.92 30.37
C SER A 448 19.89 -6.32 29.11
N ASN A 449 20.45 -5.12 29.27
CA ASN A 449 21.14 -4.28 28.29
C ASN A 449 21.28 -4.82 26.85
N VAL A 450 20.62 -4.17 25.89
CA VAL A 450 20.76 -4.49 24.46
C VAL A 450 21.84 -3.60 23.84
N ASN A 451 22.67 -4.19 22.98
CA ASN A 451 23.60 -3.45 22.12
C ASN A 451 23.73 -4.20 20.79
N LYS A 452 23.03 -3.73 19.76
CA LYS A 452 22.96 -4.37 18.44
C LYS A 452 23.21 -3.37 17.32
N ASP A 453 23.94 -3.81 16.33
CA ASP A 453 24.19 -3.09 15.09
C ASP A 453 23.29 -3.65 13.99
N TYR A 454 22.67 -2.75 13.23
CA TYR A 454 21.83 -3.03 12.08
C TYR A 454 22.38 -2.28 10.88
N THR A 455 22.32 -2.90 9.70
CA THR A 455 22.61 -2.21 8.44
C THR A 455 21.29 -1.85 7.79
N LEU A 456 20.93 -0.56 7.79
CA LEU A 456 19.68 -0.04 7.25
C LEU A 456 19.99 1.02 6.20
N ASP A 457 19.52 0.80 4.98
CA ASP A 457 19.74 1.69 3.83
C ASP A 457 21.21 2.11 3.65
N GLY A 458 22.13 1.14 3.79
CA GLY A 458 23.57 1.39 3.69
C GLY A 458 24.21 2.11 4.88
N LYS A 459 23.44 2.50 5.89
CA LYS A 459 23.91 3.11 7.13
C LYS A 459 24.05 2.08 8.24
N ILE A 460 25.06 2.24 9.10
CA ILE A 460 25.20 1.43 10.32
C ILE A 460 24.42 2.13 11.44
N VAL A 461 23.44 1.41 11.98
CA VAL A 461 22.54 1.86 13.04
C VAL A 461 22.80 1.04 14.28
N ARG A 462 23.31 1.68 15.33
CA ARG A 462 23.52 1.05 16.63
C ARG A 462 22.38 1.40 17.57
N ILE A 463 21.67 0.38 18.05
CA ILE A 463 20.64 0.51 19.07
C ILE A 463 21.20 -0.04 20.38
N LYS A 464 21.24 0.82 21.39
CA LYS A 464 21.56 0.48 22.77
C LYS A 464 20.34 0.67 23.64
N TYR A 465 20.04 -0.28 24.50
CA TYR A 465 19.04 -0.12 25.55
C TYR A 465 19.71 -0.37 26.90
N ASP A 466 19.52 0.57 27.84
CA ASP A 466 19.90 0.42 29.23
C ASP A 466 18.72 0.87 30.09
N ARG A 467 18.30 0.04 31.05
CA ARG A 467 17.11 0.27 31.88
C ARG A 467 17.15 1.59 32.65
N ASN A 468 18.35 2.09 32.98
CA ASN A 468 18.52 3.34 33.73
C ASN A 468 18.72 4.57 32.83
N VAL A 469 19.07 4.35 31.55
CA VAL A 469 19.43 5.44 30.61
C VAL A 469 18.36 5.65 29.55
N GLY A 470 17.67 4.59 29.13
CA GLY A 470 16.71 4.57 28.02
C GLY A 470 17.29 3.91 26.76
N VAL A 471 16.68 4.21 25.61
CA VAL A 471 17.14 3.74 24.30
C VAL A 471 18.03 4.79 23.67
N THR A 472 19.29 4.44 23.42
CA THR A 472 20.19 5.26 22.60
C THR A 472 20.31 4.69 21.20
N PHE A 473 20.18 5.57 20.23
CA PHE A 473 20.21 5.30 18.81
C PHE A 473 21.32 6.13 18.18
N TYR A 474 22.19 5.45 17.42
CA TYR A 474 23.30 6.09 16.72
C TYR A 474 23.27 5.70 15.25
N ILE A 475 23.50 6.67 14.37
CA ILE A 475 23.67 6.42 12.92
C ILE A 475 25.04 6.90 12.47
N ASN A 476 25.72 6.05 11.70
CA ASN A 476 27.00 6.31 11.03
C ASN A 476 28.07 6.89 11.96
N MET A 477 28.48 6.09 12.94
CA MET A 477 29.73 6.29 13.69
C MET A 477 30.91 5.68 12.94
#